data_AF-A0A7J2PRZ0-F1
#
_entry.id   AF-A0A7J2PRZ0-F1
#
_cell.length_a   1.000
_cell.length_b   1.000
_cell.length_c   1.000
_cell.angle_alpha   90.00
_cell.angle_beta   90.00
_cell.angle_gamma   90.00
#
_symmetry.space_group_name_H-M   'P 1'
#
loop_
_entity.id
_entity.type
_entity.pdbx_description
1 polymer ?
#
loop_
_entity_poly.entity_id
_entity_poly.type
_entity_poly.pdbx_seq_one_letter_code
_entity_poly.pdbx_strand_id
1 'polypeptide(L)'
;MERLKKVGFSKLTSVEEALKQLSFRITTCPIEEVRIKEALNRILGDDITSSMNIPPFDRSAMDGYALRAEDTFGASPSNPKIIELTGSIEIGETSSLELMEKQGIRISTGAPMPKGADAVIKIEDTEIEDK
;
A
#
# COMPACT_ATOMS: atom_id res chain seq x y z
N MET A 1 -49.51 -37.71 -19.33
CA MET A 1 -48.09 -37.71 -18.93
C MET A 1 -47.30 -38.81 -19.64
N GLU A 2 -47.46 -38.98 -20.96
CA GLU A 2 -46.91 -40.17 -21.66
C GLU A 2 -46.22 -39.85 -22.98
N ARG A 3 -46.08 -38.56 -23.33
CA ARG A 3 -45.54 -38.11 -24.63
C ARG A 3 -44.11 -37.54 -24.57
N LEU A 4 -43.43 -37.65 -23.42
CA LEU A 4 -42.03 -37.22 -23.23
C LEU A 4 -41.02 -38.38 -23.18
N LYS A 5 -41.47 -39.64 -23.22
CA LYS A 5 -40.59 -40.81 -23.33
C LYS A 5 -40.50 -41.24 -24.80
N LYS A 6 -39.65 -40.60 -25.61
CA LYS A 6 -39.02 -41.15 -26.86
C LYS A 6 -38.47 -40.05 -27.78
N VAL A 7 -37.66 -39.15 -27.24
CA VAL A 7 -36.55 -38.59 -28.02
C VAL A 7 -35.31 -38.71 -27.14
N GLY A 8 -34.95 -39.95 -26.82
CA GLY A 8 -33.68 -40.24 -26.16
C GLY A 8 -32.54 -40.16 -27.17
N PHE A 9 -31.37 -39.73 -26.73
CA PHE A 9 -30.15 -39.76 -27.54
C PHE A 9 -29.89 -41.20 -28.02
N SER A 10 -29.65 -41.38 -29.32
CA SER A 10 -29.40 -42.71 -29.92
C SER A 10 -28.07 -43.34 -29.50
N LYS A 11 -27.16 -42.52 -28.94
CA LYS A 11 -25.87 -42.95 -28.40
C LYS A 11 -25.56 -42.08 -27.18
N LEU A 12 -25.19 -42.72 -26.08
CA LEU A 12 -24.74 -42.04 -24.86
C LEU A 12 -23.21 -41.88 -24.92
N THR A 13 -22.73 -40.71 -24.51
CA THR A 13 -21.31 -40.39 -24.38
C THR A 13 -20.98 -40.31 -22.89
N SER A 14 -19.81 -40.79 -22.47
CA SER A 14 -19.38 -40.61 -21.09
C SER A 14 -19.17 -39.13 -20.78
N VAL A 15 -19.30 -38.73 -19.51
CA VAL A 15 -19.09 -37.34 -19.09
C VAL A 15 -17.69 -36.86 -19.50
N GLU A 16 -16.67 -37.71 -19.34
CA GLU A 16 -15.29 -37.40 -19.72
C GLU A 16 -15.13 -37.14 -21.23
N GLU A 17 -15.70 -37.99 -22.08
CA GLU A 17 -15.63 -37.83 -23.53
C GLU A 17 -16.44 -36.60 -23.99
N ALA A 18 -17.56 -36.31 -23.33
CA ALA A 18 -18.34 -35.10 -23.60
C ALA A 18 -17.57 -33.83 -23.21
N LEU A 19 -16.90 -33.82 -22.06
CA LEU A 19 -16.06 -32.69 -21.63
C LEU A 19 -14.87 -32.48 -22.57
N LYS A 20 -14.23 -33.56 -23.03
CA LYS A 20 -13.13 -33.49 -24.00
C LYS A 20 -13.61 -32.91 -25.33
N GLN A 21 -14.74 -33.37 -25.85
CA GLN A 21 -15.31 -32.83 -27.09
C GLN A 21 -15.72 -31.36 -26.95
N LEU A 22 -16.23 -30.97 -25.78
CA LEU A 22 -16.58 -29.59 -25.48
C LEU A 22 -15.34 -28.69 -25.38
N SER A 23 -14.28 -29.13 -24.69
CA SER A 23 -13.07 -28.34 -24.50
C SER A 23 -12.37 -28.00 -25.82
N PHE A 24 -12.40 -28.91 -26.81
CA PHE A 24 -11.86 -28.65 -28.15
C PHE A 24 -12.64 -27.60 -28.94
N ARG A 25 -13.87 -27.28 -28.53
CA ARG A 25 -14.75 -26.31 -29.21
C ARG A 25 -14.84 -24.97 -28.51
N ILE A 26 -14.33 -24.86 -27.29
CA ILE A 26 -14.29 -23.61 -26.53
C ILE A 26 -13.02 -22.86 -26.90
N THR A 27 -13.18 -21.62 -27.35
CA THR A 27 -12.08 -20.68 -27.56
C THR A 27 -12.04 -19.68 -26.43
N THR A 28 -10.85 -19.15 -26.14
CA THR A 28 -10.71 -18.01 -25.23
C THR A 28 -11.41 -16.78 -25.81
N CYS A 29 -12.03 -15.98 -24.95
CA CYS A 29 -12.55 -14.68 -25.36
C CYS A 29 -11.39 -13.73 -25.67
N PRO A 30 -11.57 -12.78 -26.60
CA PRO A 30 -10.60 -11.71 -26.80
C PRO A 30 -10.49 -10.85 -25.53
N ILE A 31 -9.30 -10.29 -25.31
CA ILE A 31 -9.05 -9.30 -24.27
C ILE A 31 -9.57 -7.95 -24.78
N GLU A 32 -10.19 -7.19 -23.89
CA GLU A 32 -10.58 -5.80 -24.15
C GLU A 32 -10.21 -4.93 -22.95
N GLU A 33 -9.90 -3.66 -23.21
CA GLU A 33 -9.73 -2.65 -22.18
C GLU A 33 -11.11 -2.13 -21.75
N VAL A 34 -11.34 -2.09 -20.44
CA VAL A 34 -12.57 -1.56 -19.85
C VAL A 34 -12.27 -0.51 -18.81
N ARG A 35 -13.24 0.37 -18.54
CA ARG A 35 -13.12 1.33 -17.45
C ARG A 35 -13.14 0.60 -16.11
N ILE A 36 -12.38 1.09 -15.13
CA ILE A 36 -12.31 0.45 -13.79
C ILE A 36 -13.68 0.26 -13.12
N LYS A 37 -14.62 1.18 -13.37
CA LYS A 37 -16.00 1.10 -12.84
C LYS A 37 -16.83 -0.03 -13.46
N GLU A 38 -16.42 -0.55 -14.60
CA GLU A 38 -17.07 -1.63 -15.35
C GLU A 38 -16.31 -2.97 -15.18
N ALA A 39 -15.19 -2.97 -14.45
CA ALA A 39 -14.30 -4.11 -14.29
C ALA A 39 -14.82 -5.18 -13.30
N LEU A 40 -15.80 -4.85 -12.46
CA LEU A 40 -16.35 -5.77 -11.47
C LEU A 40 -16.92 -7.03 -12.15
N ASN A 41 -16.59 -8.21 -11.61
CA ASN A 41 -16.96 -9.53 -12.14
C ASN A 41 -16.36 -9.91 -13.51
N ARG A 42 -15.36 -9.16 -13.98
CA ARG A 42 -14.58 -9.51 -15.18
C ARG A 42 -13.40 -10.41 -14.79
N ILE A 43 -12.83 -11.08 -15.78
CA ILE A 43 -11.58 -11.86 -15.63
C ILE A 43 -10.44 -11.03 -16.23
N LEU A 44 -9.30 -10.97 -15.55
CA LEU A 44 -8.12 -10.28 -16.06
C LEU A 44 -7.60 -10.96 -17.33
N GLY A 45 -7.27 -10.14 -18.33
CA GLY A 45 -6.66 -10.61 -19.57
C GLY A 45 -5.17 -10.91 -19.42
N ASP A 46 -4.48 -10.11 -18.62
CA ASP A 46 -3.04 -10.17 -18.35
C ASP A 46 -2.76 -9.90 -16.86
N ASP A 47 -1.54 -10.23 -16.42
CA ASP A 47 -1.06 -9.87 -15.08
C ASP A 47 -0.94 -8.36 -14.92
N ILE A 48 -1.29 -7.84 -13.74
CA ILE A 48 -1.18 -6.41 -13.41
C ILE A 48 -0.12 -6.21 -12.33
N THR A 49 0.89 -5.39 -12.64
CA THR A 49 1.93 -4.97 -11.69
C THR A 49 1.80 -3.48 -11.39
N SER A 50 2.12 -3.06 -10.16
CA SER A 50 2.14 -1.63 -9.81
C SER A 50 3.23 -0.90 -10.58
N SER A 51 2.90 0.23 -11.19
CA SER A 51 3.87 1.12 -11.85
C SER A 51 4.56 2.07 -10.88
N MET A 52 4.17 2.07 -9.60
CA MET A 52 4.68 3.00 -8.58
C MET A 52 4.70 2.38 -7.17
N ASN A 53 5.50 2.96 -6.29
CA ASN A 53 5.46 2.66 -4.87
C ASN A 53 4.26 3.33 -4.20
N ILE A 54 3.70 2.67 -3.20
CA ILE A 54 2.66 3.22 -2.32
C ILE A 54 3.08 2.95 -0.87
N PRO A 55 3.46 3.98 -0.08
CA PRO A 55 3.56 5.39 -0.48
C PRO A 55 4.71 5.65 -1.47
N PRO A 56 4.67 6.75 -2.25
CA PRO A 56 5.71 7.08 -3.21
C PRO A 56 6.99 7.67 -2.58
N PHE A 57 6.97 7.94 -1.28
CA PHE A 57 8.07 8.48 -0.49
C PHE A 57 7.98 8.00 0.96
N ASP A 58 9.09 8.09 1.68
CA ASP A 58 9.13 7.84 3.12
C ASP A 58 8.31 8.91 3.83
N ARG A 59 7.35 8.47 4.64
CA ARG A 59 6.41 9.36 5.33
C ARG A 59 6.30 8.98 6.80
N SER A 60 5.98 9.96 7.63
CA SER A 60 5.72 9.67 9.04
C SER A 60 4.52 8.75 9.21
N ALA A 61 4.65 7.75 10.07
CA ALA A 61 3.54 6.88 10.46
C ALA A 61 2.69 7.46 11.60
N MET A 62 3.18 8.51 12.27
CA MET A 62 2.60 9.05 13.51
C MET A 62 2.83 10.57 13.60
N ASP A 63 2.18 11.22 14.54
CA ASP A 63 2.51 12.61 14.89
C ASP A 63 3.70 12.61 15.85
N GLY A 64 4.67 13.50 15.61
CA GLY A 64 5.89 13.49 16.39
C GLY A 64 6.98 14.43 15.89
N TYR A 65 8.22 13.99 16.07
CA TYR A 65 9.40 14.73 15.64
C TYR A 65 10.28 13.83 14.77
N ALA A 66 10.56 14.28 13.56
CA ALA A 66 11.56 13.68 12.69
C ALA A 66 12.96 14.06 13.18
N LEU A 67 13.81 13.07 13.37
CA LEU A 67 15.18 13.23 13.86
C LEU A 67 16.13 12.17 13.26
N ARG A 68 17.42 12.28 13.57
CA ARG A 68 18.41 11.23 13.34
C ARG A 68 18.44 10.28 14.54
N ALA A 69 18.16 9.01 14.33
CA ALA A 69 18.07 8.01 15.40
C ALA A 69 19.30 8.02 16.30
N GLU A 70 20.49 8.19 15.72
CA GLU A 70 21.76 8.22 16.46
C GLU A 70 21.88 9.36 17.47
N ASP A 71 21.19 10.49 17.26
CA ASP A 71 21.17 11.61 18.21
C ASP A 71 20.44 11.24 19.53
N THR A 72 19.67 10.15 19.53
CA THR A 72 18.98 9.61 20.72
C THR A 72 19.67 8.41 21.34
N PHE A 73 20.84 7.97 20.84
CA PHE A 73 21.52 6.83 21.43
C PHE A 73 21.94 7.08 22.88
N GLY A 74 21.59 6.14 23.75
CA GLY A 74 21.80 6.25 25.20
C GLY A 74 20.82 7.21 25.91
N ALA A 75 19.76 7.68 25.24
CA ALA A 75 18.65 8.36 25.89
C ALA A 75 17.91 7.40 26.83
N SER A 76 17.51 7.90 27.99
CA SER A 76 16.64 7.19 28.93
C SER A 76 15.81 8.20 29.74
N PRO A 77 14.78 7.77 30.47
CA PRO A 77 14.01 8.67 31.33
C PRO A 77 14.85 9.44 32.36
N SER A 78 15.98 8.88 32.80
CA SER A 78 16.91 9.53 33.73
C SER A 78 18.05 10.29 33.05
N ASN A 79 18.15 10.20 31.72
CA ASN A 79 19.20 10.83 30.90
C ASN A 79 18.59 11.24 29.54
N PRO A 80 17.66 12.21 29.51
CA PRO A 80 17.04 12.66 28.28
C PRO A 80 18.08 13.32 27.36
N LYS A 81 17.89 13.18 26.04
CA LYS A 81 18.67 13.90 25.05
C LYS A 81 17.90 15.14 24.62
N ILE A 82 18.55 16.29 24.72
CA ILE A 82 17.97 17.56 24.27
C ILE A 82 18.18 17.68 22.76
N ILE A 83 17.08 17.89 22.05
CA ILE A 83 17.02 18.05 20.60
C ILE A 83 16.44 19.43 20.28
N GLU A 84 17.10 20.19 19.43
CA GLU A 84 16.64 21.53 19.02
C GLU A 84 15.55 21.42 17.95
N LEU A 85 14.37 22.00 18.19
CA LEU A 85 13.31 22.04 17.18
C LEU A 85 13.56 23.18 16.18
N THR A 86 13.71 22.83 14.90
CA THR A 86 14.09 23.79 13.84
C THR A 86 12.99 24.04 12.81
N GLY A 87 11.84 23.38 12.92
CA GLY A 87 10.70 23.63 12.05
C GLY A 87 9.58 22.63 12.21
N SER A 88 8.63 22.67 11.27
CA SER A 88 7.50 21.74 11.18
C SER A 88 7.18 21.39 9.73
N ILE A 89 6.63 20.19 9.51
CA ILE A 89 6.13 19.70 8.21
C ILE A 89 4.76 19.08 8.41
N GLU A 90 3.75 19.63 7.72
CA GLU A 90 2.40 19.11 7.73
C GLU A 90 2.11 18.18 6.54
N ILE A 91 1.03 17.41 6.63
CA ILE A 91 0.60 16.55 5.54
C ILE A 91 0.25 17.38 4.29
N GLY A 92 0.77 16.95 3.13
CA GLY A 92 0.55 17.64 1.86
C GLY A 92 1.51 18.80 1.59
N GLU A 93 2.38 19.15 2.54
CA GLU A 93 3.44 20.12 2.32
C GLU A 93 4.66 19.47 1.66
N THR A 94 5.31 20.23 0.78
CA THR A 94 6.66 19.93 0.31
C THR A 94 7.62 20.79 1.11
N SER A 95 8.44 20.16 1.95
CA SER A 95 9.44 20.86 2.75
C SER A 95 10.83 20.68 2.18
N SER A 96 11.57 21.78 2.06
CA SER A 96 13.00 21.77 1.74
C SER A 96 13.88 21.80 3.01
N LEU A 97 13.28 21.56 4.18
CA LEU A 97 14.03 21.50 5.43
C LEU A 97 14.98 20.30 5.41
N GLU A 98 16.22 20.56 5.78
CA GLU A 98 17.25 19.55 5.97
C GLU A 98 17.60 19.50 7.45
N LEU A 99 17.59 18.29 8.00
CA LEU A 99 17.83 18.02 9.39
C LEU A 99 19.35 17.91 9.65
N MET A 100 19.86 18.72 10.58
CA MET A 100 21.26 18.63 11.03
C MET A 100 21.38 17.84 12.34
N GLU A 101 22.62 17.64 12.80
CA GLU A 101 22.88 16.93 14.05
C GLU A 101 22.20 17.60 15.25
N LYS A 102 21.58 16.79 16.12
CA LYS A 102 20.87 17.20 17.33
C LYS A 102 19.69 18.14 17.08
N GLN A 103 19.13 18.10 15.87
CA GLN A 103 17.91 18.81 15.51
C GLN A 103 16.73 17.87 15.38
N GLY A 104 15.54 18.44 15.51
CA GLY A 104 14.25 17.78 15.31
C GLY A 104 13.32 18.68 14.51
N ILE A 105 12.51 18.08 13.65
CA ILE A 105 11.45 18.77 12.90
C ILE A 105 10.12 18.17 13.31
N ARG A 106 9.19 18.99 13.79
CA ARG A 106 7.84 18.51 14.10
C ARG A 106 7.18 17.99 12.82
N ILE A 107 6.61 16.80 12.86
CA ILE A 107 6.05 16.14 11.69
C ILE A 107 4.69 15.52 12.00
N SER A 108 3.73 15.72 11.10
CA SER A 108 2.40 15.13 11.19
C SER A 108 2.32 13.79 10.46
N THR A 109 1.36 12.96 10.84
CA THR A 109 1.11 11.65 10.24
C THR A 109 0.90 11.77 8.73
N GLY A 110 1.66 10.99 7.96
CA GLY A 110 1.59 10.95 6.51
C GLY A 110 2.35 12.07 5.80
N ALA A 111 2.93 13.03 6.52
CA ALA A 111 3.83 14.02 5.96
C ALA A 111 5.15 13.38 5.48
N PRO A 112 5.80 13.91 4.42
CA PRO A 112 7.06 13.38 3.92
C PRO A 112 8.18 13.56 4.93
N MET A 113 9.06 12.57 5.04
CA MET A 113 10.25 12.65 5.88
C MET A 113 11.21 13.74 5.36
N PRO A 114 11.71 14.65 6.23
CA PRO A 114 12.70 15.64 5.82
C PRO A 114 14.04 14.96 5.50
N LYS A 115 14.83 15.61 4.66
CA LYS A 115 16.17 15.12 4.31
C LYS A 115 17.04 15.06 5.58
N GLY A 116 17.74 13.95 5.76
CA GLY A 116 18.62 13.72 6.91
C GLY A 116 17.95 13.07 8.12
N ALA A 117 16.60 13.01 8.17
CA ALA A 117 15.90 12.23 9.18
C ALA A 117 15.78 10.76 8.73
N ASP A 118 15.95 9.85 9.69
CA ASP A 118 15.77 8.40 9.50
C ASP A 118 14.79 7.80 10.53
N ALA A 119 14.32 8.61 11.48
CA ALA A 119 13.39 8.19 12.52
C ALA A 119 12.36 9.27 12.86
N VAL A 120 11.24 8.83 13.43
CA VAL A 120 10.25 9.68 14.07
C VAL A 120 10.04 9.19 15.49
N ILE A 121 10.21 10.06 16.48
CA ILE A 121 9.76 9.81 17.86
C ILE A 121 8.35 10.38 18.03
N LYS A 122 7.47 9.65 18.72
CA LYS A 122 6.11 10.09 18.94
C LYS A 122 6.09 11.30 19.85
N ILE A 123 5.11 12.18 19.65
CA ILE A 123 4.97 13.37 20.51
C ILE A 123 4.75 13.00 21.98
N GLU A 124 4.08 11.87 22.25
CA GLU A 124 3.80 11.39 23.62
C GLU A 124 5.06 10.90 24.36
N ASP A 125 6.13 10.56 23.64
CA ASP A 125 7.39 10.07 24.20
C ASP A 125 8.41 11.21 24.40
N THR A 126 7.95 12.46 24.32
CA THR A 126 8.79 13.66 24.42
C THR A 126 8.16 14.72 25.32
N GLU A 127 9.00 15.63 25.81
CA GLU A 127 8.59 16.80 26.58
C GLU A 127 9.20 18.05 25.93
N ILE A 128 8.43 19.14 25.86
CA ILE A 128 8.91 20.43 25.38
C ILE A 128 9.48 21.17 26.58
N GLU A 129 10.78 21.48 26.54
CA GLU A 129 11.38 22.43 27.48
C GLU A 129 11.31 23.84 26.89
N ASP A 130 10.50 24.69 27.51
CA ASP A 130 10.50 26.13 27.23
C ASP A 130 11.78 26.76 27.84
N LYS A 131 12.52 27.53 27.03
CA LYS A 131 13.67 28.32 27.49
C LYS A 131 13.25 29.58 28.25
#